data_AF-A0A493TGU3-F1
#
_entry.id   AF-A0A493TGU3-F1
#
_cell.length_a   1.000
_cell.length_b   1.000
_cell.length_c   1.000
_cell.angle_alpha   90.00
_cell.angle_beta   90.00
_cell.angle_gamma   90.00
#
_symmetry.space_group_name_H-M   'P 1'
#
loop_
_entity.id
_entity.type
_entity.pdbx_description
1 polymer ?
#
loop_
_entity_poly.entity_id
_entity_poly.type
_entity_poly.pdbx_seq_one_letter_code
_entity_poly.pdbx_strand_id
1 'polypeptide(L)'
;MSLGLEDSLCRVFQEKLQLRTVPAGDSVSLLPSSTRLLLKRRELVEVEGALRAQREGFGRRMEDLDRHRQRLGQRAEQLRDVALSFDAFLKVSAARRERARVAWRGADADGLQQELAGLLRHREWLRQRLQGLQVFGEYLRGVVATTGRFQDVPSMLAHFGALVGVRAALLQQLEAGQQRLAQGRARLQRYHEEAGGELLRGRDEVLQLHARLEAARHDVFQGESCWTQIQSAAAHKALLLGQIRMAVLSLFQLATKHLRVPRDVALEDTETQLDVVLLCLQDLAAICAELRPKEPGLGPTTTTRPRHHRAVTGPPSHQ
;
A
#
# COMPACT_ATOMS: atom_id res chain seq x y z
N MET A 1 -44.39 -54.37 -69.32
CA MET A 1 -45.84 -54.51 -69.03
C MET A 1 -46.70 -53.93 -70.16
N SER A 2 -46.33 -54.18 -71.42
CA SER A 2 -47.07 -53.75 -72.63
C SER A 2 -47.91 -54.88 -73.23
N LEU A 3 -48.19 -55.92 -72.44
CA LEU A 3 -48.95 -57.09 -72.86
C LEU A 3 -50.42 -56.84 -72.55
N GLY A 4 -51.23 -56.67 -73.59
CA GLY A 4 -52.69 -56.61 -73.48
C GLY A 4 -53.34 -55.33 -73.96
N LEU A 5 -52.58 -54.26 -74.24
CA LEU A 5 -53.15 -53.05 -74.87
C LEU A 5 -53.49 -53.30 -76.34
N GLU A 6 -52.62 -53.96 -77.10
CA GLU A 6 -52.89 -54.31 -78.50
C GLU A 6 -54.02 -55.34 -78.60
N ASP A 7 -54.01 -56.38 -77.77
CA ASP A 7 -55.07 -57.39 -77.76
C ASP A 7 -56.43 -56.83 -77.33
N SER A 8 -56.47 -55.93 -76.34
CA SER A 8 -57.72 -55.29 -75.89
C SER A 8 -58.24 -54.28 -76.92
N LEU A 9 -57.36 -53.52 -77.57
CA LEU A 9 -57.76 -52.62 -78.66
C LEU A 9 -58.27 -53.42 -79.86
N CYS A 10 -57.60 -54.52 -80.24
CA CYS A 10 -58.07 -55.41 -81.30
C CYS A 10 -59.43 -56.05 -80.96
N ARG A 11 -59.64 -56.49 -79.71
CA ARG A 11 -60.95 -57.00 -79.25
C ARG A 11 -62.05 -55.94 -79.29
N VAL A 12 -61.78 -54.74 -78.76
CA VAL A 12 -62.76 -53.64 -78.71
C VAL A 12 -63.09 -53.15 -80.12
N PHE A 13 -62.11 -53.13 -81.03
CA PHE A 13 -62.31 -52.77 -82.43
C PHE A 13 -63.12 -53.84 -83.17
N GLN A 14 -62.85 -55.13 -82.92
CA GLN A 14 -63.64 -56.23 -83.46
C GLN A 14 -65.09 -56.25 -82.93
N GLU A 15 -65.32 -56.01 -81.64
CA GLU A 15 -66.68 -55.89 -81.06
C GLU A 15 -67.44 -54.68 -81.61
N LYS A 16 -66.78 -53.54 -81.83
CA LYS A 16 -67.42 -52.32 -82.38
C LYS A 16 -67.74 -52.43 -83.87
N LEU A 17 -67.04 -53.28 -84.62
CA LEU A 17 -67.31 -53.57 -86.03
C LEU A 17 -68.46 -54.58 -86.24
N GLN A 18 -68.83 -55.36 -85.21
CA GLN A 18 -69.87 -56.40 -85.27
C GLN A 18 -71.33 -55.89 -85.15
N LEU A 19 -71.60 -54.63 -85.48
CA LEU A 19 -72.98 -54.13 -85.62
C LEU A 19 -73.05 -53.36 -86.94
N ARG A 20 -73.89 -53.72 -87.91
CA ARG A 20 -75.27 -54.20 -87.78
C ARG A 20 -75.62 -54.88 -89.12
N THR A 21 -75.45 -56.20 -89.22
CA THR A 21 -76.07 -56.97 -90.30
C THR A 21 -77.59 -56.79 -90.17
N VAL A 22 -78.18 -55.99 -91.04
CA VAL A 22 -79.64 -55.87 -91.15
C VAL A 22 -80.17 -57.25 -91.54
N PRO A 23 -81.10 -57.84 -90.77
CA PRO A 23 -81.63 -59.15 -91.08
C PRO A 23 -82.40 -59.04 -92.41
N ALA A 24 -82.07 -59.90 -93.38
CA ALA A 24 -82.90 -60.10 -94.54
C ALA A 24 -84.17 -60.84 -94.07
N GLY A 25 -85.15 -60.07 -93.60
CA GLY A 25 -86.47 -60.57 -93.20
C GLY A 25 -87.38 -60.65 -94.42
N ASP A 26 -87.61 -61.87 -94.86
CA ASP A 26 -88.57 -62.28 -95.90
C ASP A 26 -90.02 -61.95 -95.49
N SER A 27 -90.44 -60.70 -95.61
CA SER A 27 -91.86 -60.34 -95.45
C SER A 27 -92.23 -59.00 -96.09
N VAL A 28 -91.61 -58.64 -97.21
CA VAL A 28 -92.02 -57.46 -97.99
C VAL A 28 -92.36 -57.85 -99.43
N SER A 29 -92.55 -59.14 -99.74
CA SER A 29 -93.00 -59.61 -101.06
C SER A 29 -94.41 -59.14 -101.44
N LEU A 30 -95.10 -58.35 -100.60
CA LEU A 30 -96.49 -57.93 -100.81
C LEU A 30 -96.76 -56.40 -100.72
N LEU A 31 -95.73 -55.55 -100.63
CA LEU A 31 -95.91 -54.08 -100.64
C LEU A 31 -95.49 -53.46 -102.00
N PRO A 32 -96.28 -52.53 -102.56
CA PRO A 32 -95.98 -51.89 -103.85
C PRO A 32 -94.59 -51.23 -103.88
N SER A 33 -93.91 -51.34 -105.03
CA SER A 33 -92.52 -50.91 -105.26
C SER A 33 -92.18 -49.48 -104.78
N SER A 34 -93.16 -48.56 -104.73
CA SER A 34 -92.98 -47.15 -104.35
C SER A 34 -92.73 -46.91 -102.86
N THR A 35 -93.34 -47.67 -101.94
CA THR A 35 -93.15 -47.50 -100.48
C THR A 35 -91.84 -48.09 -99.98
N ARG A 36 -91.38 -49.19 -100.59
CA ARG A 36 -90.06 -49.80 -100.31
C ARG A 36 -88.91 -48.85 -100.63
N LEU A 37 -89.04 -48.09 -101.72
CA LEU A 37 -88.04 -47.14 -102.18
C LEU A 37 -87.95 -45.91 -101.25
N LEU A 38 -89.06 -45.46 -100.68
CA LEU A 38 -89.09 -44.34 -99.73
C LEU A 38 -88.52 -44.72 -98.35
N LEU A 39 -88.83 -45.91 -97.84
CA LEU A 39 -88.24 -46.40 -96.59
C LEU A 39 -86.73 -46.59 -96.74
N LYS A 40 -86.28 -47.18 -97.86
CA LYS A 40 -84.84 -47.29 -98.17
C LYS A 40 -84.17 -45.91 -98.32
N ARG A 41 -84.85 -44.90 -98.87
CA ARG A 41 -84.32 -43.53 -98.91
C ARG A 41 -84.23 -42.87 -97.53
N ARG A 42 -85.21 -43.08 -96.64
CA ARG A 42 -85.14 -42.58 -95.26
C ARG A 42 -84.04 -43.26 -94.45
N GLU A 43 -83.94 -44.59 -94.56
CA GLU A 43 -82.83 -45.36 -93.98
C GLU A 43 -81.48 -44.87 -94.51
N LEU A 44 -81.36 -44.57 -95.81
CA LEU A 44 -80.13 -44.01 -96.38
C LEU A 44 -79.82 -42.63 -95.81
N VAL A 45 -80.80 -41.74 -95.66
CA VAL A 45 -80.57 -40.41 -95.07
C VAL A 45 -80.19 -40.49 -93.60
N GLU A 46 -80.79 -41.40 -92.83
CA GLU A 46 -80.46 -41.63 -91.42
C GLU A 46 -79.07 -42.25 -91.27
N VAL A 47 -78.72 -43.22 -92.12
CA VAL A 47 -77.38 -43.83 -92.17
C VAL A 47 -76.35 -42.82 -92.64
N GLU A 48 -76.63 -41.99 -93.64
CA GLU A 48 -75.76 -40.91 -94.09
C GLU A 48 -75.57 -39.84 -93.01
N GLY A 49 -76.64 -39.47 -92.30
CA GLY A 49 -76.59 -38.54 -91.16
C GLY A 49 -75.75 -39.10 -90.01
N ALA A 50 -75.96 -40.38 -89.65
CA ALA A 50 -75.17 -41.07 -88.64
C ALA A 50 -73.70 -41.22 -89.06
N LEU A 51 -73.42 -41.49 -90.34
CA LEU A 51 -72.06 -41.58 -90.89
C LEU A 51 -71.36 -40.22 -90.90
N ARG A 52 -72.07 -39.13 -91.24
CA ARG A 52 -71.55 -37.76 -91.16
C ARG A 52 -71.24 -37.38 -89.71
N ALA A 53 -72.16 -37.63 -88.79
CA ALA A 53 -71.93 -37.39 -87.36
C ALA A 53 -70.76 -38.23 -86.80
N GLN A 54 -70.60 -39.47 -87.27
CA GLN A 54 -69.46 -40.32 -86.91
C GLN A 54 -68.14 -39.78 -87.49
N ARG A 55 -68.14 -39.29 -88.74
CA ARG A 55 -66.96 -38.67 -89.38
C ARG A 55 -66.56 -37.37 -88.68
N GLU A 56 -67.50 -36.50 -88.35
CA GLU A 56 -67.24 -35.28 -87.59
C GLU A 56 -66.77 -35.60 -86.16
N GLY A 57 -67.40 -36.58 -85.51
CA GLY A 57 -66.99 -37.06 -84.19
C GLY A 57 -65.61 -37.72 -84.19
N PHE A 58 -65.21 -38.37 -85.29
CA PHE A 58 -63.87 -38.90 -85.49
C PHE A 58 -62.86 -37.78 -85.79
N GLY A 59 -63.24 -36.79 -86.61
CA GLY A 59 -62.43 -35.60 -86.91
C GLY A 59 -62.09 -34.80 -85.65
N ARG A 60 -63.09 -34.52 -84.80
CA ARG A 60 -62.86 -33.82 -83.51
C ARG A 60 -61.92 -34.61 -82.59
N ARG A 61 -62.07 -35.94 -82.51
CA ARG A 61 -61.16 -36.80 -81.73
C ARG A 61 -59.73 -36.79 -82.29
N MET A 62 -59.58 -36.78 -83.61
CA MET A 62 -58.27 -36.67 -84.26
C MET A 62 -57.60 -35.34 -83.93
N GLU A 63 -58.33 -34.21 -84.03
CA GLU A 63 -57.79 -32.90 -83.66
C GLU A 63 -57.37 -32.83 -82.18
N ASP A 64 -58.17 -33.40 -81.28
CA ASP A 64 -57.84 -33.41 -79.86
C ASP A 64 -56.62 -34.29 -79.56
N LEU A 65 -56.48 -35.43 -80.26
CA LEU A 65 -55.28 -36.26 -80.20
C LEU A 65 -54.05 -35.54 -80.74
N ASP A 66 -54.19 -34.81 -81.85
CA ASP A 66 -53.07 -34.05 -82.43
C ASP A 66 -52.67 -32.86 -81.55
N ARG A 67 -53.63 -32.14 -80.98
CA ARG A 67 -53.37 -31.12 -79.94
C ARG A 67 -52.68 -31.74 -78.73
N HIS A 68 -53.12 -32.93 -78.30
CA HIS A 68 -52.49 -33.64 -77.18
C HIS A 68 -51.06 -34.07 -77.50
N ARG A 69 -50.82 -34.60 -78.71
CA ARG A 69 -49.47 -34.96 -79.19
C ARG A 69 -48.55 -33.75 -79.24
N GLN A 70 -49.01 -32.61 -79.76
CA GLN A 70 -48.23 -31.38 -79.78
C GLN A 70 -47.88 -30.89 -78.37
N ARG A 71 -48.85 -30.91 -77.44
CA ARG A 71 -48.61 -30.56 -76.02
C ARG A 71 -47.62 -31.51 -75.36
N LEU A 72 -47.69 -32.82 -75.64
CA LEU A 72 -46.72 -33.79 -75.14
C LEU A 72 -45.33 -33.57 -75.74
N GLY A 73 -45.24 -33.24 -77.03
CA GLY A 73 -43.98 -32.90 -77.70
C GLY A 73 -43.30 -31.68 -77.06
N GLN A 74 -44.04 -30.58 -76.89
CA GLN A 74 -43.52 -29.37 -76.24
C GLN A 74 -43.08 -29.63 -74.80
N ARG A 75 -43.85 -30.41 -74.03
CA ARG A 75 -43.45 -30.79 -72.66
C ARG A 75 -42.20 -31.67 -72.67
N ALA A 76 -42.07 -32.58 -73.63
CA ALA A 76 -40.87 -33.41 -73.76
C ALA A 76 -39.64 -32.57 -74.12
N GLU A 77 -39.76 -31.58 -74.99
CA GLU A 77 -38.68 -30.62 -75.31
C GLU A 77 -38.31 -29.77 -74.10
N GLN A 78 -39.29 -29.21 -73.38
CA GLN A 78 -39.04 -28.48 -72.13
C GLN A 78 -38.31 -29.33 -71.09
N LEU A 79 -38.72 -30.60 -70.93
CA LEU A 79 -38.04 -31.53 -70.03
C LEU A 79 -36.62 -31.85 -70.48
N ARG A 80 -36.38 -31.93 -71.80
CA ARG A 80 -35.03 -32.11 -72.37
C ARG A 80 -34.16 -30.90 -72.10
N ASP A 81 -34.65 -29.69 -72.33
CA ASP A 81 -33.89 -28.45 -72.08
C ASP A 81 -33.57 -28.29 -70.59
N VAL A 82 -34.54 -28.61 -69.73
CA VAL A 82 -34.35 -28.64 -68.28
C VAL A 82 -33.31 -29.70 -67.88
N ALA A 83 -33.38 -30.92 -68.44
CA ALA A 83 -32.36 -31.95 -68.19
C ALA A 83 -30.96 -31.53 -68.63
N LEU A 84 -30.82 -30.93 -69.82
CA LEU A 84 -29.55 -30.42 -70.32
C LEU A 84 -28.98 -29.30 -69.45
N SER A 85 -29.84 -28.37 -68.99
CA SER A 85 -29.42 -27.31 -68.08
C SER A 85 -29.01 -27.85 -66.69
N PHE A 86 -29.70 -28.88 -66.18
CA PHE A 86 -29.30 -29.57 -64.95
C PHE A 86 -27.97 -30.31 -65.11
N ASP A 87 -27.76 -31.03 -66.21
CA ASP A 87 -26.50 -31.71 -66.49
C ASP A 87 -25.34 -30.73 -66.62
N ALA A 88 -25.55 -29.60 -67.28
CA ALA A 88 -24.57 -28.51 -67.35
C ALA A 88 -24.25 -27.96 -65.96
N PHE A 89 -25.27 -27.72 -65.11
CA PHE A 89 -25.08 -27.29 -63.73
C PHE A 89 -24.33 -28.33 -62.88
N LEU A 90 -24.64 -29.62 -63.04
CA LEU A 90 -23.94 -30.70 -62.34
C LEU A 90 -22.47 -30.77 -62.76
N LYS A 91 -22.16 -30.64 -64.05
CA LYS A 91 -20.78 -30.58 -64.55
C LYS A 91 -20.01 -29.39 -64.00
N VAL A 92 -20.60 -28.19 -64.02
CA VAL A 92 -19.98 -26.97 -63.49
C VAL A 92 -19.78 -27.05 -61.97
N SER A 93 -20.77 -27.55 -61.24
CA SER A 93 -20.68 -27.70 -59.78
C SER A 93 -19.67 -28.79 -59.37
N ALA A 94 -19.61 -29.91 -60.09
CA ALA A 94 -18.58 -30.93 -59.89
C ALA A 94 -17.18 -30.38 -60.15
N ALA A 95 -16.98 -29.66 -61.27
CA ALA A 95 -15.71 -29.00 -61.56
C ALA A 95 -15.33 -27.96 -60.50
N ARG A 96 -16.29 -27.18 -59.98
CA ARG A 96 -16.06 -26.22 -58.89
C ARG A 96 -15.67 -26.91 -57.59
N ARG A 97 -16.34 -28.01 -57.22
CA ARG A 97 -15.99 -28.82 -56.04
C ARG A 97 -14.59 -29.42 -56.16
N GLU A 98 -14.24 -29.95 -57.32
CA GLU A 98 -12.92 -30.53 -57.52
C GLU A 98 -11.82 -29.47 -57.46
N ARG A 99 -12.03 -28.31 -58.09
CA ARG A 99 -11.11 -27.16 -57.94
C ARG A 99 -10.97 -26.71 -56.49
N ALA A 100 -12.07 -26.63 -55.74
CA ALA A 100 -12.03 -26.27 -54.32
C ALA A 100 -11.28 -27.31 -53.49
N ARG A 101 -11.45 -28.61 -53.78
CA ARG A 101 -10.71 -29.70 -53.11
C ARG A 101 -9.22 -29.65 -53.41
N VAL A 102 -8.85 -29.45 -54.68
CA VAL A 102 -7.44 -29.30 -55.08
C VAL A 102 -6.83 -28.06 -54.44
N ALA A 103 -7.56 -26.93 -54.41
CA ALA A 103 -7.10 -25.71 -53.76
C ALA A 103 -6.93 -25.88 -52.24
N TRP A 104 -7.87 -26.56 -51.56
CA TRP A 104 -7.76 -26.84 -50.13
C TRP A 104 -6.59 -27.76 -49.82
N ARG A 105 -6.43 -28.87 -50.57
CA ARG A 105 -5.27 -29.75 -50.43
C ARG A 105 -3.95 -29.04 -50.71
N GLY A 106 -3.93 -28.11 -51.67
CA GLY A 106 -2.78 -27.26 -51.95
C GLY A 106 -2.45 -26.35 -50.77
N ALA A 107 -3.44 -25.61 -50.25
CA ALA A 107 -3.25 -24.72 -49.09
C ALA A 107 -2.81 -25.48 -47.83
N ASP A 108 -3.37 -26.67 -47.58
CA ASP A 108 -2.96 -27.52 -46.46
C ASP A 108 -1.54 -28.06 -46.65
N ALA A 109 -1.17 -28.46 -47.88
CA ALA A 109 0.18 -28.88 -48.18
C ALA A 109 1.18 -27.72 -48.00
N ASP A 110 0.82 -26.51 -48.44
CA ASP A 110 1.62 -25.30 -48.25
C ASP A 110 1.77 -24.95 -46.76
N GLY A 111 0.70 -25.09 -45.97
CA GLY A 111 0.72 -24.88 -44.51
C GLY A 111 1.66 -25.87 -43.80
N LEU A 112 1.54 -27.15 -44.09
CA LEU A 112 2.42 -28.19 -43.54
C LEU A 112 3.88 -27.99 -43.97
N GLN A 113 4.12 -27.54 -45.20
CA GLN A 113 5.47 -27.22 -45.68
C GLN A 113 6.08 -26.04 -44.92
N GLN A 114 5.29 -25.00 -44.60
CA GLN A 114 5.75 -23.86 -43.80
C GLN A 114 6.08 -24.27 -42.36
N GLU A 115 5.26 -25.11 -41.74
CA GLU A 115 5.51 -25.65 -40.39
C GLU A 115 6.78 -26.51 -40.36
N LEU A 116 6.94 -27.41 -41.33
CA LEU A 116 8.17 -28.21 -41.50
C LEU A 116 9.39 -27.31 -41.67
N ALA A 117 9.30 -26.27 -42.50
CA ALA A 117 10.38 -25.30 -42.68
C ALA A 117 10.70 -24.55 -41.36
N GLY A 118 9.69 -24.19 -40.57
CA GLY A 118 9.87 -23.57 -39.25
C GLY A 118 10.59 -24.49 -38.26
N LEU A 119 10.15 -25.75 -38.17
CA LEU A 119 10.76 -26.77 -37.31
C LEU A 119 12.20 -27.07 -37.71
N LEU A 120 12.49 -27.16 -39.01
CA LEU A 120 13.86 -27.37 -39.51
C LEU A 120 14.77 -26.19 -39.15
N ARG A 121 14.30 -24.95 -39.30
CA ARG A 121 15.05 -23.75 -38.86
C ARG A 121 15.32 -23.77 -37.35
N HIS A 122 14.33 -24.12 -36.54
CA HIS A 122 14.50 -24.21 -35.10
C HIS A 122 15.49 -25.30 -34.69
N ARG A 123 15.43 -26.47 -35.35
CA ARG A 123 16.39 -27.55 -35.15
C ARG A 123 17.81 -27.11 -35.52
N GLU A 124 17.97 -26.41 -36.63
CA GLU A 124 19.27 -25.92 -37.08
C GLU A 124 19.84 -24.87 -36.12
N TRP A 125 19.00 -23.97 -35.61
CA TRP A 125 19.37 -23.03 -34.56
C TRP A 125 19.81 -23.73 -33.26
N LEU A 126 19.05 -24.73 -32.79
CA LEU A 126 19.43 -25.54 -31.64
C LEU A 126 20.75 -26.28 -31.88
N ARG A 127 20.95 -26.82 -33.09
CA ARG A 127 22.18 -27.50 -33.49
C ARG A 127 23.37 -26.55 -33.46
N GLN A 128 23.26 -25.35 -34.02
CA GLN A 128 24.31 -24.33 -33.97
C GLN A 128 24.63 -23.92 -32.53
N ARG A 129 23.60 -23.75 -31.69
CA ARG A 129 23.78 -23.42 -30.28
C ARG A 129 24.47 -24.55 -29.51
N LEU A 130 24.10 -25.80 -29.77
CA LEU A 130 24.77 -26.98 -29.21
C LEU A 130 26.23 -27.08 -29.68
N GLN A 131 26.50 -26.83 -30.96
CA GLN A 131 27.88 -26.78 -31.49
C GLN A 131 28.71 -25.69 -30.81
N GLY A 132 28.14 -24.50 -30.57
CA GLY A 132 28.80 -23.46 -29.79
C GLY A 132 29.10 -23.89 -28.35
N LEU A 133 28.23 -24.71 -27.75
CA LEU A 133 28.42 -25.24 -26.40
C LEU A 133 29.34 -26.47 -26.33
N GLN A 134 29.56 -27.18 -27.44
CA GLN A 134 30.44 -28.36 -27.51
C GLN A 134 31.87 -28.01 -27.12
N VAL A 135 32.36 -26.84 -27.51
CA VAL A 135 33.71 -26.34 -27.16
C VAL A 135 33.91 -26.31 -25.64
N PHE A 136 32.90 -25.85 -24.88
CA PHE A 136 32.96 -25.85 -23.41
C PHE A 136 32.90 -27.27 -22.84
N GLY A 137 32.10 -28.16 -23.43
CA GLY A 137 32.02 -29.56 -23.01
C GLY A 137 33.32 -30.34 -23.25
N GLU A 138 34.00 -30.09 -24.37
CA GLU A 138 35.33 -30.63 -24.68
C GLU A 138 36.39 -30.10 -23.74
N TYR A 139 36.41 -28.79 -23.50
CA TYR A 139 37.29 -28.17 -22.50
C TYR A 139 37.09 -28.80 -21.12
N LEU A 140 35.85 -28.92 -20.64
CA LEU A 140 35.56 -29.51 -19.33
C LEU A 140 35.96 -30.99 -19.25
N ARG A 141 35.76 -31.77 -20.33
CA ARG A 141 36.30 -33.14 -20.40
C ARG A 141 37.81 -33.17 -20.33
N GLY A 142 38.50 -32.25 -21.02
CA GLY A 142 39.96 -32.09 -20.93
C GLY A 142 40.42 -31.74 -19.52
N VAL A 143 39.70 -30.85 -18.82
CA VAL A 143 39.98 -30.50 -17.42
C VAL A 143 39.77 -31.69 -16.50
N VAL A 144 38.69 -32.46 -16.64
CA VAL A 144 38.44 -33.70 -15.87
C VAL A 144 39.57 -34.71 -16.10
N ALA A 145 39.95 -34.94 -17.37
CA ALA A 145 41.04 -35.84 -17.72
C ALA A 145 42.40 -35.40 -17.16
N THR A 146 42.67 -34.08 -17.15
CA THR A 146 43.93 -33.51 -16.63
C THR A 146 43.99 -33.53 -15.12
N THR A 147 42.88 -33.21 -14.44
CA THR A 147 42.82 -33.17 -12.97
C THR A 147 42.69 -34.56 -12.35
N GLY A 148 42.07 -35.53 -13.03
CA GLY A 148 41.94 -36.93 -12.57
C GLY A 148 41.17 -37.14 -11.26
N ARG A 149 40.64 -36.08 -10.65
CA ARG A 149 39.96 -36.09 -9.35
C ARG A 149 38.46 -36.35 -9.43
N PHE A 150 37.88 -36.24 -10.63
CA PHE A 150 36.45 -36.39 -10.86
C PHE A 150 36.22 -37.48 -11.90
N GLN A 151 35.19 -38.31 -11.71
CA GLN A 151 34.82 -39.35 -12.68
C GLN A 151 34.24 -38.71 -13.95
N ASP A 152 33.35 -37.73 -13.78
CA ASP A 152 32.56 -37.14 -14.87
C ASP A 152 32.45 -35.62 -14.73
N VAL A 153 32.19 -34.94 -15.85
CA VAL A 153 31.90 -33.49 -15.88
C VAL A 153 30.70 -33.12 -14.98
N PRO A 154 29.56 -33.87 -14.99
CA PRO A 154 28.46 -33.61 -14.05
C PRO A 154 28.88 -33.73 -12.58
N SER A 155 29.69 -34.72 -12.21
CA SER A 155 30.17 -34.93 -10.84
C SER A 155 31.07 -33.77 -10.38
N MET A 156 31.92 -33.25 -11.27
CA MET A 156 32.70 -32.04 -11.03
C MET A 156 31.79 -30.81 -10.80
N LEU A 157 30.80 -30.60 -11.68
CA LEU A 157 29.87 -29.49 -11.55
C LEU A 157 29.00 -29.59 -10.28
N ALA A 158 28.58 -30.80 -9.89
CA ALA A 158 27.85 -31.03 -8.65
C ALA A 158 28.70 -30.70 -7.43
N HIS A 159 29.99 -31.07 -7.42
CA HIS A 159 30.91 -30.71 -6.35
C HIS A 159 31.07 -29.19 -6.23
N PHE A 160 31.30 -28.48 -7.33
CA PHE A 160 31.40 -27.01 -7.30
C PHE A 160 30.07 -26.35 -6.95
N GLY A 161 28.94 -26.90 -7.40
CA GLY A 161 27.61 -26.45 -7.02
C GLY A 161 27.39 -26.58 -5.51
N ALA A 162 27.77 -27.71 -4.91
CA ALA A 162 27.75 -27.90 -3.46
C ALA A 162 28.69 -26.91 -2.75
N LEU A 163 29.89 -26.66 -3.28
CA LEU A 163 30.85 -25.70 -2.71
C LEU A 163 30.31 -24.27 -2.73
N VAL A 164 29.65 -23.86 -3.82
CA VAL A 164 28.96 -22.57 -3.93
C VAL A 164 27.80 -22.49 -2.94
N GLY A 165 27.02 -23.57 -2.78
CA GLY A 165 25.96 -23.65 -1.78
C GLY A 165 26.49 -23.52 -0.35
N VAL A 166 27.56 -24.23 -0.01
CA VAL A 166 28.23 -24.11 1.29
C VAL A 166 28.78 -22.70 1.50
N ARG A 167 29.41 -22.09 0.48
CA ARG A 167 29.89 -20.70 0.57
C ARG A 167 28.74 -19.72 0.85
N ALA A 168 27.60 -19.88 0.19
CA ALA A 168 26.43 -19.04 0.43
C ALA A 168 25.90 -19.22 1.86
N ALA A 169 25.81 -20.45 2.36
CA ALA A 169 25.40 -20.73 3.73
C ALA A 169 26.38 -20.13 4.76
N LEU A 170 27.69 -20.23 4.53
CA LEU A 170 28.70 -19.62 5.40
C LEU A 170 28.61 -18.09 5.42
N LEU A 171 28.37 -17.45 4.27
CA LEU A 171 28.16 -16.00 4.21
C LEU A 171 26.92 -15.58 5.02
N GLN A 172 25.81 -16.31 4.91
CA GLN A 172 24.61 -16.05 5.71
C GLN A 172 24.88 -16.21 7.22
N GLN A 173 25.64 -17.23 7.62
CA GLN A 173 26.02 -17.41 9.03
C GLN A 173 26.94 -16.28 9.52
N LEU A 174 27.87 -15.83 8.69
CA LEU A 174 28.72 -14.68 9.01
C LEU A 174 27.91 -13.40 9.18
N GLU A 175 26.98 -13.12 8.26
CA GLU A 175 26.08 -11.96 8.36
C GLU A 175 25.21 -12.02 9.62
N ALA A 176 24.62 -13.18 9.91
CA ALA A 176 23.85 -13.39 11.15
C ALA A 176 24.72 -13.19 12.40
N GLY A 177 25.97 -13.68 12.38
CA GLY A 177 26.94 -13.47 13.44
C GLY A 177 27.28 -11.99 13.63
N GLN A 178 27.54 -11.26 12.53
CA GLN A 178 27.80 -9.82 12.57
C GLN A 178 26.61 -9.03 13.12
N GLN A 179 25.38 -9.39 12.73
CA GLN A 179 24.17 -8.77 13.27
C GLN A 179 24.04 -9.00 14.78
N ARG A 180 24.31 -10.21 15.27
CA ARG A 180 24.31 -10.50 16.72
C ARG A 180 25.37 -9.69 17.46
N LEU A 181 26.58 -9.56 16.89
CA LEU A 181 27.64 -8.74 17.46
C LEU A 181 27.27 -7.26 17.47
N ALA A 182 26.67 -6.74 16.39
CA ALA A 182 26.19 -5.37 16.31
C ALA A 182 25.10 -5.09 17.35
N GLN A 183 24.14 -6.01 17.53
CA GLN A 183 23.12 -5.93 18.58
C GLN A 183 23.75 -5.94 19.98
N GLY A 184 24.73 -6.81 20.22
CA GLY A 184 25.47 -6.85 21.48
C GLY A 184 26.20 -5.55 21.78
N ARG A 185 26.89 -4.98 20.78
CA ARG A 185 27.56 -3.66 20.89
C ARG A 185 26.57 -2.54 21.18
N ALA A 186 25.42 -2.51 20.48
CA ALA A 186 24.40 -1.51 20.72
C ALA A 186 23.81 -1.60 22.14
N ARG A 187 23.61 -2.82 22.66
CA ARG A 187 23.18 -3.02 24.06
C ARG A 187 24.22 -2.51 25.05
N LEU A 188 25.50 -2.83 24.84
CA LEU A 188 26.58 -2.34 25.68
C LEU A 188 26.69 -0.80 25.66
N GLN A 189 26.55 -0.18 24.49
CA GLN A 189 26.53 1.28 24.37
C GLN A 189 25.40 1.89 25.19
N ARG A 190 24.18 1.35 25.09
CA ARG A 190 23.05 1.81 25.90
C ARG A 190 23.32 1.69 27.39
N TYR A 191 23.84 0.55 27.85
CA TYR A 191 24.21 0.37 29.26
C TYR A 191 25.26 1.38 29.71
N HIS A 192 26.24 1.69 28.86
CA HIS A 192 27.25 2.72 29.18
C HIS A 192 26.65 4.12 29.24
N GLU A 193 25.74 4.47 28.33
CA GLU A 193 25.04 5.75 28.33
C GLU A 193 24.13 5.90 29.56
N GLU A 194 23.39 4.84 29.91
CA GLU A 194 22.53 4.78 31.08
C GLU A 194 23.35 4.91 32.37
N ALA A 195 24.38 4.08 32.55
CA ALA A 195 25.27 4.16 33.71
C ALA A 195 26.01 5.50 33.78
N GLY A 196 26.43 6.05 32.66
CA GLY A 196 27.01 7.39 32.57
C GLY A 196 26.02 8.47 33.01
N GLY A 197 24.76 8.37 32.60
CA GLY A 197 23.68 9.28 33.02
C GLY A 197 23.38 9.19 34.51
N GLU A 198 23.36 7.98 35.08
CA GLU A 198 23.20 7.77 36.53
C GLU A 198 24.36 8.34 37.34
N LEU A 199 25.60 8.12 36.89
CA LEU A 199 26.79 8.70 37.53
C LEU A 199 26.78 10.23 37.50
N LEU A 200 26.35 10.83 36.38
CA LEU A 200 26.21 12.29 36.27
C LEU A 200 25.14 12.81 37.23
N ARG A 201 23.96 12.18 37.28
CA ARG A 201 22.91 12.54 38.24
C ARG A 201 23.39 12.46 39.69
N GLY A 202 24.04 11.35 40.05
CA GLY A 202 24.61 11.20 41.40
C GLY A 202 25.67 12.25 41.72
N ARG A 203 26.51 12.60 40.74
CA ARG A 203 27.50 13.68 40.90
C ARG A 203 26.81 15.03 41.11
N ASP A 204 25.78 15.34 40.34
CA ASP A 204 25.03 16.58 40.47
C ASP A 204 24.34 16.68 41.83
N GLU A 205 23.76 15.58 42.33
CA GLU A 205 23.19 15.50 43.68
C GLU A 205 24.24 15.76 44.76
N VAL A 206 25.43 15.16 44.65
CA VAL A 206 26.53 15.40 45.58
C VAL A 206 26.96 16.88 45.56
N LEU A 207 27.07 17.47 44.37
CA LEU A 207 27.40 18.90 44.24
C LEU A 207 26.33 19.80 44.87
N GLN A 208 25.05 19.49 44.67
CA GLN A 208 23.94 20.22 45.28
C GLN A 208 23.95 20.12 46.81
N LEU A 209 24.17 18.91 47.35
CA LEU A 209 24.26 18.70 48.79
C LEU A 209 25.47 19.41 49.39
N HIS A 210 26.61 19.40 48.69
CA HIS A 210 27.79 20.12 49.13
C HIS A 210 27.56 21.64 49.15
N ALA A 211 26.92 22.21 48.13
CA ALA A 211 26.57 23.63 48.09
C ALA A 211 25.64 24.03 49.25
N ARG A 212 24.63 23.18 49.57
CA ARG A 212 23.74 23.41 50.73
C ARG A 212 24.49 23.37 52.05
N LEU A 213 25.44 22.43 52.18
CA LEU A 213 26.26 22.28 53.38
C LEU A 213 27.17 23.50 53.56
N GLU A 214 27.82 23.98 52.51
CA GLU A 214 28.65 25.19 52.57
C GLU A 214 27.82 26.45 52.88
N ALA A 215 26.61 26.57 52.34
CA ALA A 215 25.69 27.64 52.69
C ALA A 215 25.32 27.62 54.19
N ALA A 216 24.93 26.45 54.72
CA ALA A 216 24.62 26.31 56.14
C ALA A 216 25.84 26.58 57.04
N ARG A 217 27.04 26.16 56.63
CA ARG A 217 28.29 26.50 57.34
C ARG A 217 28.53 27.99 57.35
N HIS A 218 28.29 28.67 56.24
CA HIS A 218 28.44 30.11 56.14
C HIS A 218 27.48 30.84 57.10
N ASP A 219 26.21 30.43 57.16
CA ASP A 219 25.22 31.00 58.07
C ASP A 219 25.60 30.80 59.55
N VAL A 220 26.05 29.59 59.91
CA VAL A 220 26.55 29.30 61.26
C VAL A 220 27.75 30.18 61.60
N PHE A 221 28.72 30.30 60.69
CA PHE A 221 29.89 31.14 60.89
C PHE A 221 29.54 32.62 61.09
N GLN A 222 28.55 33.14 60.36
CA GLN A 222 28.05 34.50 60.57
C GLN A 222 27.41 34.65 61.96
N GLY A 223 26.60 33.68 62.38
CA GLY A 223 25.98 33.65 63.71
C GLY A 223 27.02 33.63 64.83
N GLU A 224 28.04 32.79 64.72
CA GLU A 224 29.16 32.70 65.66
C GLU A 224 29.96 34.02 65.72
N SER A 225 30.19 34.65 64.57
CA SER A 225 30.87 35.94 64.49
C SER A 225 30.07 37.05 65.18
N CYS A 226 28.74 37.08 64.99
CA CYS A 226 27.85 38.01 65.69
C CYS A 226 27.84 37.74 67.21
N TRP A 227 27.75 36.46 67.60
CA TRP A 227 27.76 36.05 69.00
C TRP A 227 29.05 36.45 69.72
N THR A 228 30.21 36.23 69.10
CA THR A 228 31.52 36.63 69.66
C THR A 228 31.65 38.15 69.80
N GLN A 229 31.09 38.93 68.87
CA GLN A 229 31.00 40.39 69.00
C GLN A 229 30.11 40.81 70.17
N ILE A 230 28.94 40.20 70.34
CA ILE A 230 28.06 40.47 71.48
C ILE A 230 28.75 40.12 72.79
N GLN A 231 29.40 38.95 72.85
CA GLN A 231 30.09 38.47 74.05
C GLN A 231 31.26 39.38 74.43
N SER A 232 32.09 39.79 73.46
CA SER A 232 33.20 40.72 73.72
C SER A 232 32.69 42.10 74.17
N ALA A 233 31.61 42.61 73.56
CA ALA A 233 30.98 43.86 73.98
C ALA A 233 30.39 43.76 75.40
N ALA A 234 29.75 42.64 75.74
CA ALA A 234 29.23 42.38 77.08
C ALA A 234 30.36 42.30 78.11
N ALA A 235 31.46 41.58 77.80
CA ALA A 235 32.64 41.50 78.66
C ALA A 235 33.28 42.88 78.89
N HIS A 236 33.38 43.71 77.85
CA HIS A 236 33.88 45.08 77.97
C HIS A 236 32.99 45.95 78.87
N LYS A 237 31.65 45.89 78.67
CA LYS A 237 30.69 46.61 79.54
C LYS A 237 30.75 46.13 80.98
N ALA A 238 30.85 44.83 81.21
CA ALA A 238 30.99 44.25 82.54
C ALA A 238 32.29 44.70 83.23
N LEU A 239 33.40 44.77 82.48
CA LEU A 239 34.67 45.31 82.98
C LEU A 239 34.55 46.79 83.35
N LEU A 240 33.99 47.63 82.48
CA LEU A 240 33.77 49.05 82.76
C LEU A 240 32.87 49.25 83.99
N LEU A 241 31.78 48.48 84.09
CA LEU A 241 30.92 48.49 85.27
C LEU A 241 31.72 48.12 86.53
N GLY A 242 32.52 47.06 86.49
CA GLY A 242 33.40 46.68 87.58
C GLY A 242 34.37 47.80 87.98
N GLN A 243 35.01 48.46 87.00
CA GLN A 243 35.90 49.60 87.25
C GLN A 243 35.17 50.78 87.89
N ILE A 244 33.97 51.13 87.40
CA ILE A 244 33.14 52.19 87.99
C ILE A 244 32.78 51.82 89.43
N ARG A 245 32.29 50.61 89.68
CA ARG A 245 31.94 50.13 91.03
C ARG A 245 33.13 50.23 91.98
N MET A 246 34.33 49.82 91.54
CA MET A 246 35.54 49.93 92.35
C MET A 246 35.97 51.37 92.59
N ALA A 247 35.89 52.25 91.58
CA ALA A 247 36.19 53.66 91.73
C ALA A 247 35.23 54.34 92.71
N VAL A 248 33.93 54.09 92.59
CA VAL A 248 32.89 54.55 93.51
C VAL A 248 33.17 54.08 94.93
N LEU A 249 33.41 52.78 95.13
CA LEU A 249 33.73 52.22 96.43
C LEU A 249 34.99 52.87 97.02
N SER A 250 36.02 53.12 96.22
CA SER A 250 37.24 53.78 96.67
C SER A 250 36.99 55.22 97.13
N LEU A 251 36.18 55.98 96.38
CA LEU A 251 35.80 57.35 96.72
C LEU A 251 34.90 57.40 97.96
N PHE A 252 33.94 56.49 98.08
CA PHE A 252 33.11 56.34 99.28
C PHE A 252 33.95 56.01 100.51
N GLN A 253 34.90 55.08 100.40
CA GLN A 253 35.85 54.78 101.47
C GLN A 253 36.71 55.99 101.84
N LEU A 254 37.12 56.82 100.88
CA LEU A 254 37.87 58.04 101.14
C LEU A 254 37.00 59.08 101.88
N ALA A 255 35.79 59.35 101.38
CA ALA A 255 34.85 60.29 101.99
C ALA A 255 34.47 59.88 103.42
N THR A 256 34.13 58.61 103.64
CA THR A 256 33.79 58.08 104.98
C THR A 256 34.98 58.12 105.95
N LYS A 257 36.22 57.92 105.48
CA LYS A 257 37.45 58.06 106.30
C LYS A 257 37.68 59.50 106.76
N HIS A 258 37.43 60.50 105.91
CA HIS A 258 37.71 61.91 106.21
C HIS A 258 36.56 62.64 106.90
N LEU A 259 35.30 62.30 106.59
CA LEU A 259 34.10 62.99 107.11
C LEU A 259 33.39 62.25 108.26
N ARG A 260 33.89 61.10 108.74
CA ARG A 260 33.31 60.30 109.85
C ARG A 260 31.81 59.99 109.70
N VAL A 261 31.34 59.76 108.48
CA VAL A 261 29.95 59.35 108.16
C VAL A 261 29.74 57.85 108.52
N PRO A 262 28.56 57.41 109.01
CA PRO A 262 28.36 56.03 109.48
C PRO A 262 28.55 54.94 108.41
N ARG A 263 29.19 53.82 108.81
CA ARG A 263 29.43 52.62 107.99
C ARG A 263 28.22 51.68 107.99
N ASP A 264 27.14 52.03 107.30
CA ASP A 264 25.96 51.13 107.20
C ASP A 264 25.46 50.93 105.76
N VAL A 265 26.36 51.06 104.78
CA VAL A 265 26.05 50.85 103.36
C VAL A 265 26.68 49.54 102.88
N ALA A 266 25.88 48.69 102.23
CA ALA A 266 26.34 47.41 101.71
C ALA A 266 27.41 47.58 100.62
N LEU A 267 28.40 46.69 100.60
CA LEU A 267 29.54 46.74 99.67
C LEU A 267 29.12 46.64 98.19
N GLU A 268 27.99 46.00 97.90
CA GLU A 268 27.51 45.77 96.51
C GLU A 268 26.56 46.87 96.01
N ASP A 269 26.08 47.74 96.89
CA ASP A 269 25.11 48.78 96.52
C ASP A 269 25.80 50.07 96.08
N THR A 270 26.10 50.13 94.78
CA THR A 270 26.88 51.24 94.21
C THR A 270 26.06 52.52 94.04
N GLU A 271 24.73 52.43 93.98
CA GLU A 271 23.86 53.59 93.83
C GLU A 271 23.83 54.40 95.12
N THR A 272 23.61 53.73 96.26
CA THR A 272 23.61 54.40 97.57
C THR A 272 25.01 54.88 97.98
N GLN A 273 26.09 54.19 97.58
CA GLN A 273 27.46 54.67 97.76
C GLN A 273 27.73 55.96 96.97
N LEU A 274 27.24 56.06 95.73
CA LEU A 274 27.34 57.28 94.92
C LEU A 274 26.56 58.44 95.52
N ASP A 275 25.35 58.20 96.02
CA ASP A 275 24.51 59.23 96.65
C ASP A 275 25.20 59.85 97.88
N VAL A 276 25.86 59.03 98.71
CA VAL A 276 26.63 59.53 99.86
C VAL A 276 27.85 60.33 99.41
N VAL A 277 28.58 59.88 98.38
CA VAL A 277 29.71 60.63 97.80
C VAL A 277 29.23 61.96 97.22
N LEU A 278 28.07 61.98 96.53
CA LEU A 278 27.48 63.19 95.98
C LEU A 278 27.11 64.18 97.07
N LEU A 279 26.46 63.72 98.15
CA LEU A 279 26.12 64.54 99.31
C LEU A 279 27.38 65.15 99.94
N CYS A 280 28.42 64.33 100.14
CA CYS A 280 29.70 64.80 100.67
C CYS A 280 30.36 65.85 99.75
N LEU A 281 30.31 65.67 98.43
CA LEU A 281 30.85 66.64 97.47
C LEU A 281 30.04 67.94 97.44
N GLN A 282 28.71 67.86 97.57
CA GLN A 282 27.83 69.03 97.66
C GLN A 282 28.07 69.80 98.96
N ASP A 283 28.24 69.10 100.09
CA ASP A 283 28.58 69.71 101.37
C ASP A 283 29.94 70.43 101.29
N LEU A 284 30.97 69.78 100.72
CA LEU A 284 32.27 70.40 100.48
C LEU A 284 32.18 71.60 99.54
N ALA A 285 31.35 71.54 98.50
CA ALA A 285 31.13 72.64 97.56
C ALA A 285 30.38 73.80 98.23
N ALA A 286 29.40 73.53 99.09
CA ALA A 286 28.69 74.53 99.88
C ALA A 286 29.64 75.23 100.86
N ILE A 287 30.47 74.47 101.58
CA ILE A 287 31.54 75.02 102.45
C ILE A 287 32.50 75.90 101.63
N CYS A 288 32.96 75.43 100.46
CA CYS A 288 33.82 76.23 99.58
C CYS A 288 33.12 77.49 99.02
N ALA A 289 31.80 77.44 98.80
CA ALA A 289 31.01 78.57 98.32
C ALA A 289 30.76 79.61 99.42
N GLU A 290 30.55 79.17 100.66
CA GLU A 290 30.49 80.07 101.84
C GLU A 290 31.84 80.73 102.11
N LEU A 291 32.95 80.07 101.76
CA LEU A 291 34.30 80.63 101.84
C LEU A 291 34.66 81.55 100.64
N ARG A 292 33.77 81.76 99.67
CA ARG A 292 33.99 82.65 98.50
C ARG A 292 33.28 84.02 98.67
N PRO A 293 34.00 85.16 98.65
CA PRO A 293 33.40 86.49 98.68
C PRO A 293 32.79 86.93 97.32
N LYS A 294 31.72 87.75 97.38
CA LYS A 294 31.03 88.42 96.25
C LYS A 294 31.92 89.47 95.55
N GLU A 295 31.99 89.45 94.22
CA GLU A 295 32.20 90.66 93.39
C GLU A 295 31.45 90.60 92.02
N PRO A 296 31.10 91.76 91.39
CA PRO A 296 30.15 91.88 90.27
C PRO A 296 30.77 92.28 88.90
N GLY A 297 30.09 91.93 87.79
CA GLY A 297 29.98 92.78 86.58
C GLY A 297 30.61 92.32 85.24
N LEU A 298 29.80 92.45 84.17
CA LEU A 298 30.04 92.38 82.69
C LEU A 298 30.47 91.02 82.11
N GLY A 299 29.94 90.47 81.00
CA GLY A 299 29.16 90.97 79.86
C GLY A 299 29.61 90.16 78.61
N PRO A 300 28.72 89.76 77.68
CA PRO A 300 28.90 88.58 76.80
C PRO A 300 29.49 88.90 75.42
N THR A 301 30.06 87.91 74.70
CA THR A 301 29.89 87.74 73.22
C THR A 301 30.64 86.52 72.61
N THR A 302 29.84 85.65 71.98
CA THR A 302 29.98 85.02 70.63
C THR A 302 31.12 84.06 70.23
N THR A 303 30.68 82.87 69.78
CA THR A 303 30.99 82.20 68.48
C THR A 303 32.40 81.61 68.37
N THR A 304 32.62 80.32 68.06
CA THR A 304 32.37 79.70 66.75
C THR A 304 32.67 78.20 66.81
N ARG A 305 31.82 77.39 66.13
CA ARG A 305 32.00 75.98 65.75
C ARG A 305 33.38 75.65 65.15
N PRO A 306 33.68 74.34 65.03
CA PRO A 306 33.84 73.83 63.67
C PRO A 306 32.99 72.58 63.39
N ARG A 307 32.29 72.61 62.26
CA ARG A 307 31.88 71.43 61.49
C ARG A 307 32.89 71.27 60.36
N HIS A 308 33.53 70.10 60.27
CA HIS A 308 34.09 69.57 59.02
C HIS A 308 33.75 68.07 59.01
N HIS A 309 32.78 67.66 58.20
CA HIS A 309 32.97 67.12 56.84
C HIS A 309 33.79 65.82 56.81
N ARG A 310 33.13 64.71 56.49
CA ARG A 310 33.55 63.88 55.35
C ARG A 310 32.41 63.01 54.84
N ALA A 311 31.93 63.37 53.65
CA ALA A 311 31.27 62.43 52.75
C ALA A 311 32.32 61.43 52.25
N VAL A 312 31.98 60.16 52.20
CA VAL A 312 32.65 59.19 51.33
C VAL A 312 31.59 58.50 50.48
N THR A 313 31.84 58.63 49.19
CA THR A 313 31.15 58.16 47.99
C THR A 313 31.40 56.68 47.69
N GLY A 314 30.33 55.98 47.29
CA GLY A 314 30.28 54.90 46.28
C GLY A 314 30.69 53.48 46.72
N PRO A 315 30.38 52.41 45.93
CA PRO A 315 29.70 52.37 44.62
C PRO A 315 28.51 51.37 44.57
N PRO A 316 27.82 51.17 43.41
CA PRO A 316 26.65 50.32 43.30
C PRO A 316 27.04 48.84 43.07
N SER A 317 26.26 47.94 43.65
CA SER A 317 26.38 46.50 43.43
C SER A 317 25.60 46.11 42.16
N HIS A 318 26.32 45.73 41.12
CA HIS A 318 25.83 44.81 40.09
C HIS A 318 26.11 43.38 40.57
N GLN A 319 25.07 42.53 40.61
CA GLN A 319 24.98 41.15 40.12
C GLN A 319 23.74 40.48 40.72
#